data_AF-A0A2W2CXI4-F1
#
_entry.id   AF-A0A2W2CXI4-F1
#
_cell.length_a   1.000
_cell.length_b   1.000
_cell.length_c   1.000
_cell.angle_alpha   90.00
_cell.angle_beta   90.00
_cell.angle_gamma   90.00
#
_symmetry.space_group_name_H-M   'P 1'
#
loop_
_entity.id
_entity.type
_entity.pdbx_description
1 polymer ?
#
loop_
_entity_poly.entity_id
_entity_poly.type
_entity_poly.pdbx_seq_one_letter_code
_entity_poly.pdbx_strand_id
1 'polypeptide(L)'
;MTLCLICGPLDDRMTPRCARLCGLAAILEPLGIELVTVPLPGYTIHVDGQFHMVDDDLALANTHRLPYEFLARLDDLGIKVVSPHPDEQYACNSLTVRPRRLLFPAHCVRTADRLAAEGVEIVPVPYDEILKNGGGIHCSTMELVRDW
;
A
#
# COMPACT_ATOMS: atom_id res chain seq x y z
N MET A 1 -8.60 4.98 14.69
CA MET A 1 -9.31 5.42 13.47
C MET A 1 -8.86 4.49 12.38
N THR A 2 -9.75 3.68 11.81
CA THR A 2 -9.36 2.69 10.80
C THR A 2 -9.39 3.38 9.44
N LEU A 3 -8.26 3.39 8.74
CA LEU A 3 -8.10 4.06 7.45
C LEU A 3 -8.35 3.07 6.32
N CYS A 4 -9.26 3.38 5.40
CA CYS A 4 -9.38 2.65 4.14
C CYS A 4 -8.85 3.51 3.00
N LEU A 5 -7.87 2.98 2.27
CA LEU A 5 -7.20 3.68 1.19
C LEU A 5 -7.60 3.14 -0.17
N ILE A 6 -7.99 4.04 -1.09
CA ILE A 6 -8.40 3.64 -2.43
C ILE A 6 -7.76 4.55 -3.48
N CYS A 7 -7.27 3.90 -4.54
CA CYS A 7 -6.85 4.59 -5.75
C CYS A 7 -8.07 5.12 -6.52
N GLY A 8 -8.10 6.43 -6.77
CA GLY A 8 -9.10 7.05 -7.63
C GLY A 8 -8.78 8.52 -7.89
N PRO A 9 -9.22 9.09 -9.02
CA PRO A 9 -9.09 10.52 -9.24
C PRO A 9 -9.89 11.31 -8.20
N LEU A 10 -9.30 12.38 -7.68
CA LEU A 10 -10.00 13.43 -6.93
C LEU A 10 -10.84 14.25 -7.93
N ASP A 11 -12.12 13.94 -8.08
CA ASP A 11 -13.08 14.82 -8.75
C ASP A 11 -14.29 14.96 -7.84
N ASP A 12 -14.58 16.18 -7.39
CA ASP A 12 -15.78 16.49 -6.59
C ASP A 12 -17.05 16.58 -7.47
N ARG A 13 -16.93 16.39 -8.80
CA ARG A 13 -18.07 16.38 -9.69
C ARG A 13 -18.73 15.01 -9.66
N MET A 14 -20.06 14.99 -9.45
CA MET A 14 -20.96 13.82 -9.53
C MET A 14 -20.94 13.12 -10.91
N THR A 15 -19.81 12.55 -11.27
CA THR A 15 -19.61 11.67 -12.42
C THR A 15 -19.96 10.23 -12.02
N PRO A 16 -20.25 9.32 -12.96
CA PRO A 16 -20.52 7.91 -12.65
C PRO A 16 -19.38 7.21 -11.89
N ARG A 17 -18.17 7.77 -11.91
CA ARG A 17 -16.99 7.29 -11.18
C ARG A 17 -16.98 7.78 -9.73
N CYS A 18 -17.38 9.03 -9.48
CA CYS A 18 -17.54 9.59 -8.14
C CYS A 18 -18.68 8.92 -7.38
N ALA A 19 -19.76 8.54 -8.08
CA ALA A 19 -20.85 7.76 -7.49
C ALA A 19 -20.38 6.42 -6.88
N ARG A 20 -19.32 5.80 -7.43
CA ARG A 20 -18.76 4.55 -6.87
C ARG A 20 -17.99 4.78 -5.57
N LEU A 21 -17.19 5.84 -5.52
CA LEU A 21 -16.43 6.22 -4.33
C LEU A 21 -17.37 6.73 -3.23
N CYS A 22 -18.38 7.55 -3.56
CA CYS A 22 -19.44 7.96 -2.65
C CYS A 22 -20.21 6.76 -2.10
N GLY A 23 -20.54 5.77 -2.95
CA GLY A 23 -21.21 4.55 -2.51
C GLY A 23 -20.39 3.75 -1.51
N LEU A 24 -19.07 3.67 -1.71
CA LEU A 24 -18.17 2.99 -0.79
C LEU A 24 -17.97 3.78 0.51
N ALA A 25 -17.79 5.10 0.44
CA ALA A 25 -17.74 5.97 1.61
C ALA A 25 -18.98 5.79 2.49
N ALA A 26 -20.18 5.80 1.90
CA ALA A 26 -21.44 5.61 2.62
C ALA A 26 -21.55 4.23 3.33
N ILE A 27 -20.85 3.20 2.84
CA ILE A 27 -20.78 1.88 3.48
C ILE A 27 -19.76 1.88 4.64
N LEU A 28 -18.65 2.60 4.47
CA LEU A 28 -17.53 2.61 5.41
C LEU A 28 -17.73 3.57 6.60
N GLU A 29 -18.37 4.71 6.37
CA GLU A 29 -18.60 5.75 7.39
C GLU A 29 -19.31 5.22 8.65
N PRO A 30 -20.41 4.44 8.56
CA PRO A 30 -21.08 3.89 9.75
C PRO A 30 -20.21 2.91 10.56
N LEU A 31 -19.16 2.36 9.94
CA LEU A 31 -18.19 1.48 10.59
C LEU A 31 -17.04 2.26 11.27
N GLY A 32 -17.08 3.60 11.21
CA GLY A 32 -16.01 4.46 11.71
C GLY A 32 -14.73 4.41 10.86
N ILE A 33 -14.86 4.04 9.59
CA ILE A 33 -13.75 3.92 8.64
C ILE A 33 -13.74 5.15 7.73
N GLU A 34 -12.63 5.88 7.72
CA GLU A 34 -12.41 7.00 6.80
C GLU A 34 -11.92 6.47 5.45
N LEU A 35 -12.55 6.93 4.36
CA LEU A 35 -12.09 6.68 3.01
C LEU A 35 -11.12 7.79 2.56
N VAL A 36 -9.87 7.44 2.32
CA VAL A 36 -8.87 8.34 1.70
C VAL A 36 -8.69 7.97 0.23
N THR A 37 -8.92 8.95 -0.64
CA THR A 37 -8.72 8.82 -2.08
C THR A 37 -7.36 9.36 -2.48
N VAL A 38 -6.60 8.56 -3.23
CA VAL A 38 -5.27 8.95 -3.70
C VAL A 38 -5.21 8.83 -5.22
N PRO A 39 -4.93 9.93 -5.95
CA PRO A 39 -4.70 9.84 -7.38
C PRO A 39 -3.39 9.11 -7.68
N LEU A 40 -3.44 8.14 -8.59
CA LEU A 40 -2.25 7.42 -9.07
C LEU A 40 -1.92 7.82 -10.53
N PRO A 41 -0.65 7.69 -10.94
CA PRO A 41 -0.26 7.87 -12.35
C PRO A 41 -1.04 6.92 -13.27
N GLY A 42 -1.42 7.38 -14.46
CA GLY A 42 -2.32 6.65 -15.38
C GLY A 42 -1.83 5.29 -15.90
N TYR A 43 -0.57 4.93 -15.64
CA TYR A 43 0.03 3.62 -15.95
C TYR A 43 0.09 2.68 -14.72
N THR A 44 -0.46 3.10 -13.58
CA THR A 44 -0.59 2.28 -12.37
C THR A 44 -2.06 1.96 -12.15
N ILE A 45 -2.37 0.68 -11.95
CA ILE A 45 -3.75 0.22 -11.80
C ILE A 45 -4.17 0.01 -10.34
N HIS A 46 -3.23 -0.38 -9.46
CA HIS A 46 -3.52 -0.73 -8.07
C HIS A 46 -2.62 0.04 -7.10
N VAL A 47 -3.20 0.43 -5.95
CA VAL A 47 -2.51 1.19 -4.89
C VAL A 47 -1.44 0.37 -4.16
N ASP A 48 -1.63 -0.94 -4.07
CA ASP A 48 -0.69 -1.90 -3.45
C ASP A 48 0.61 -2.06 -4.26
N GLY A 49 0.70 -1.49 -5.47
CA GLY A 49 1.95 -1.33 -6.20
C GLY A 49 2.77 -0.11 -5.73
N GLN A 50 2.18 0.81 -4.95
CA GLN A 50 2.78 2.08 -4.55
C GLN A 50 2.81 2.30 -3.03
N PHE A 51 1.88 1.70 -2.29
CA PHE A 51 1.70 1.92 -0.87
C PHE A 51 1.31 0.63 -0.17
N HIS A 52 1.93 0.36 0.98
CA HIS A 52 1.70 -0.84 1.77
C HIS A 52 1.94 -0.56 3.26
N MET A 53 0.95 -0.86 4.11
CA MET A 53 1.09 -0.76 5.57
C MET A 53 1.86 -1.96 6.11
N VAL A 54 2.97 -1.69 6.81
CA VAL A 54 3.86 -2.69 7.41
C VAL A 54 3.52 -2.91 8.89
N ASP A 55 3.15 -1.84 9.57
CA ASP A 55 2.71 -1.79 10.97
C ASP A 55 1.82 -0.55 11.17
N ASP A 56 1.28 -0.34 12.37
CA ASP A 56 0.45 0.81 12.72
C ASP A 56 1.18 2.16 12.52
N ASP A 57 2.50 2.17 12.71
CA ASP A 57 3.37 3.36 12.64
C ASP A 57 4.35 3.34 11.46
N LEU A 58 4.23 2.38 10.54
CA LEU A 58 5.22 2.17 9.47
C LEU A 58 4.56 1.75 8.15
N ALA A 59 4.88 2.48 7.09
CA ALA A 59 4.46 2.18 5.73
C ALA A 59 5.64 2.11 4.75
N LEU A 60 5.52 1.21 3.78
CA LEU A 60 6.34 1.19 2.57
C LEU A 60 5.60 1.97 1.48
N ALA A 61 6.10 3.14 1.11
CA ALA A 61 5.40 4.05 0.20
C ALA A 61 6.34 4.64 -0.86
N ASN A 62 5.94 4.57 -2.13
CA ASN A 62 6.69 5.12 -3.25
C ASN A 62 6.52 6.64 -3.31
N THR A 63 7.45 7.34 -2.66
CA THR A 63 7.46 8.81 -2.54
C THR A 63 7.60 9.54 -3.87
N HIS A 64 8.00 8.86 -4.94
CA HIS A 64 8.08 9.46 -6.29
C HIS A 64 6.80 9.32 -7.10
N ARG A 65 5.87 8.44 -6.68
CA ARG A 65 4.63 8.14 -7.41
C ARG A 65 3.37 8.51 -6.66
N LEU A 66 3.45 8.69 -5.35
CA LEU A 66 2.34 9.13 -4.51
C LEU A 66 2.31 10.66 -4.40
N PRO A 67 1.12 11.27 -4.36
CA PRO A 67 0.97 12.71 -4.14
C PRO A 67 1.56 13.16 -2.80
N TYR A 68 2.13 14.37 -2.77
CA TYR A 68 2.68 14.95 -1.55
C TYR A 68 1.65 15.07 -0.43
N GLU A 69 0.41 15.47 -0.75
CA GLU A 69 -0.66 15.59 0.25
C GLU A 69 -0.93 14.27 1.00
N PHE A 70 -0.79 13.14 0.31
CA PHE A 70 -0.96 11.83 0.92
C PHE A 70 0.21 11.49 1.84
N LEU A 71 1.45 11.79 1.42
CA LEU A 71 2.64 11.60 2.25
C LEU A 71 2.60 12.48 3.51
N ALA A 72 2.16 13.73 3.39
CA ALA A 72 1.98 14.64 4.52
C ALA A 72 0.89 14.12 5.49
N ARG A 73 -0.20 13.56 4.96
CA ARG A 73 -1.24 12.94 5.79
C ARG A 73 -0.71 11.73 6.58
N LEU A 74 0.18 10.92 6.00
CA LEU A 74 0.83 9.82 6.73
C LEU A 74 1.67 10.35 7.89
N ASP A 75 2.41 11.44 7.68
CA ASP A 75 3.19 12.10 8.73
C ASP A 75 2.30 12.66 9.85
N ASP A 76 1.19 13.32 9.51
CA ASP A 76 0.17 13.79 10.48
C ASP A 76 -0.43 12.64 11.31
N LEU A 77 -0.51 11.44 10.74
CA LEU A 77 -0.96 10.22 11.41
C LEU A 77 0.14 9.54 12.24
N GLY A 78 1.37 10.07 12.23
CA GLY A 78 2.52 9.48 12.90
C GLY A 78 3.09 8.24 12.22
N ILE A 79 2.75 8.04 10.93
CA ILE A 79 3.19 6.89 10.14
C ILE A 79 4.51 7.21 9.46
N LYS A 80 5.57 6.54 9.88
CA LYS A 80 6.87 6.63 9.24
C LYS A 80 6.83 5.99 7.86
N VAL A 81 7.47 6.65 6.89
CA VAL A 81 7.54 6.15 5.51
C VAL A 81 8.96 5.66 5.19
N VAL A 82 9.05 4.41 4.75
CA VAL A 82 10.21 3.88 4.02
C VAL A 82 9.88 3.92 2.52
N SER A 83 10.77 4.49 1.71
CA SER A 83 10.59 4.49 0.26
C SER A 83 11.33 3.30 -0.38
N PRO A 84 10.68 2.55 -1.28
CA PRO A 84 11.33 1.46 -2.00
C PRO A 84 12.49 1.98 -2.87
N HIS A 85 13.47 1.13 -3.15
CA HIS A 85 14.49 1.47 -4.13
C HIS A 85 13.84 1.63 -5.53
N PRO A 86 14.17 2.68 -6.30
CA PRO A 86 13.50 2.96 -7.58
C PRO A 86 13.59 1.82 -8.61
N ASP A 87 14.67 1.04 -8.57
CA ASP A 87 14.89 -0.11 -9.47
C ASP A 87 14.27 -1.43 -8.97
N GLU A 88 13.63 -1.44 -7.80
CA GLU A 88 13.05 -2.65 -7.19
C GLU A 88 11.54 -2.65 -7.35
N GLN A 89 11.11 -3.09 -8.53
CA GLN A 89 9.69 -3.20 -8.85
C GLN A 89 9.00 -4.22 -7.95
N TYR A 90 7.71 -3.97 -7.67
CA TYR A 90 6.84 -4.81 -6.84
C TYR A 90 7.23 -4.89 -5.35
N ALA A 91 8.16 -4.08 -4.87
CA ALA A 91 8.51 -4.03 -3.45
C ALA A 91 7.31 -3.72 -2.55
N CYS A 92 6.46 -2.73 -2.90
CA CYS A 92 5.23 -2.45 -2.15
C CYS A 92 4.21 -3.60 -2.22
N ASN A 93 4.27 -4.45 -3.24
CA ASN A 93 3.35 -5.56 -3.42
C ASN A 93 3.78 -6.81 -2.62
N SER A 94 4.04 -6.57 -1.34
CA SER A 94 4.50 -7.53 -0.34
C SER A 94 3.39 -7.84 0.66
N LEU A 95 3.52 -8.93 1.41
CA LEU A 95 2.48 -9.35 2.35
C LEU A 95 2.96 -9.24 3.79
N THR A 96 2.30 -8.39 4.58
CA THR A 96 2.49 -8.33 6.04
C THR A 96 1.74 -9.48 6.71
N VAL A 97 2.46 -10.42 7.32
CA VAL A 97 1.87 -11.60 7.98
C VAL A 97 1.70 -11.43 9.50
N ARG A 98 2.33 -10.41 10.07
CA ARG A 98 2.14 -9.85 11.42
C ARG A 98 2.87 -8.49 11.48
N PRO A 99 2.68 -7.66 12.52
CA PRO A 99 3.37 -6.38 12.64
C PRO A 99 4.88 -6.55 12.46
N ARG A 100 5.46 -5.76 11.55
CA ARG A 100 6.89 -5.80 11.19
C ARG A 100 7.39 -7.19 10.76
N ARG A 101 6.57 -7.97 10.05
CA ARG A 101 7.03 -9.20 9.35
C ARG A 101 6.42 -9.32 7.97
N LEU A 102 7.26 -9.29 6.94
CA LEU A 102 6.84 -9.27 5.55
C LEU A 102 7.32 -10.52 4.80
N LEU A 103 6.40 -11.16 4.06
CA LEU A 103 6.79 -11.95 2.89
C LEU A 103 7.14 -10.97 1.78
N PHE A 104 8.38 -11.01 1.32
CA PHE A 104 8.96 -9.96 0.50
C PHE A 104 9.62 -10.51 -0.77
N PRO A 105 9.52 -9.85 -1.94
CA PRO A 105 10.16 -10.34 -3.14
C PRO A 105 11.69 -10.42 -2.99
N ALA A 106 12.27 -11.60 -3.20
CA ALA A 106 13.68 -11.86 -2.91
C ALA A 106 14.66 -10.98 -3.72
N HIS A 107 14.25 -10.47 -4.88
CA HIS A 107 15.06 -9.57 -5.71
C HIS A 107 15.13 -8.13 -5.18
N CYS A 108 14.27 -7.74 -4.23
CA CYS A 108 14.19 -6.37 -3.69
C CYS A 108 15.13 -6.14 -2.50
N VAL A 109 16.42 -6.44 -2.66
CA VAL A 109 17.39 -6.50 -1.53
C VAL A 109 17.59 -5.14 -0.85
N ARG A 110 17.68 -4.04 -1.59
CA ARG A 110 17.97 -2.72 -0.96
C ARG A 110 16.76 -2.20 -0.20
N THR A 111 15.55 -2.48 -0.67
CA THR A 111 14.34 -2.14 0.06
C THR A 111 14.20 -3.03 1.30
N ALA A 112 14.54 -4.31 1.20
CA ALA A 112 14.60 -5.21 2.34
C ALA A 112 15.56 -4.71 3.43
N ASP A 113 16.76 -4.25 3.05
CA ASP A 113 17.74 -3.68 3.99
C ASP A 113 17.21 -2.42 4.69
N ARG A 114 16.53 -1.52 3.95
CA ARG A 114 15.90 -0.32 4.51
C ARG A 114 14.80 -0.68 5.51
N LEU A 115 13.97 -1.66 5.20
CA LEU A 115 12.91 -2.13 6.10
C LEU A 115 13.49 -2.85 7.33
N ALA A 116 14.53 -3.66 7.14
CA ALA A 116 15.21 -4.33 8.24
C ALA A 116 15.86 -3.35 9.22
N ALA A 117 16.39 -2.22 8.71
CA ALA A 117 16.89 -1.12 9.56
C ALA A 117 15.79 -0.48 10.43
N GLU A 118 14.52 -0.62 10.04
CA GLU A 118 13.33 -0.20 10.81
C GLU A 118 12.76 -1.32 11.69
N GLY A 119 13.48 -2.43 11.86
CA GLY A 119 13.07 -3.55 12.71
C GLY A 119 12.06 -4.50 12.06
N VAL A 120 11.91 -4.47 10.73
CA VAL A 120 11.05 -5.40 9.99
C VAL A 120 11.77 -6.73 9.76
N GLU A 121 11.15 -7.85 10.16
CA GLU A 121 11.58 -9.18 9.76
C GLU A 121 11.21 -9.43 8.30
N ILE A 122 12.21 -9.61 7.44
CA ILE A 122 12.02 -9.91 6.03
C ILE A 122 12.11 -11.42 5.80
N VAL A 123 11.04 -11.99 5.23
CA VAL A 123 10.98 -13.36 4.74
C VAL A 123 11.06 -13.31 3.22
N PRO A 124 12.25 -13.52 2.61
CA PRO A 124 12.42 -13.42 1.17
C PRO A 124 11.70 -14.58 0.46
N VAL A 125 10.99 -14.27 -0.62
CA VAL A 125 10.29 -15.24 -1.47
C VAL A 125 10.77 -15.08 -2.92
N PRO A 126 11.33 -16.12 -3.55
CA PRO A 126 11.64 -16.11 -4.97
C PRO A 126 10.33 -16.09 -5.77
N TYR A 127 9.98 -14.93 -6.32
CA TYR A 127 8.65 -14.67 -6.89
C TYR A 127 8.69 -14.23 -8.38
N ASP A 128 9.88 -14.17 -8.97
CA ASP A 128 10.14 -13.57 -10.28
C ASP A 128 9.28 -14.12 -11.42
N GLU A 129 9.00 -15.42 -11.42
CA GLU A 129 8.17 -16.05 -12.44
C GLU A 129 6.70 -15.63 -12.35
N ILE A 130 6.19 -15.36 -11.14
CA ILE A 130 4.80 -14.93 -10.93
C ILE A 130 4.65 -13.45 -11.27
N LEU A 131 5.69 -12.63 -11.07
CA LEU A 131 5.70 -11.21 -11.45
C LEU A 131 5.39 -11.00 -12.94
N LYS A 132 5.73 -11.97 -13.80
CA LYS A 132 5.39 -11.93 -15.24
C LYS A 132 3.88 -11.90 -15.50
N ASN A 133 3.05 -12.32 -14.54
CA ASN A 133 1.60 -12.22 -14.59
C ASN A 133 1.07 -10.84 -14.15
N GLY A 134 1.96 -9.90 -13.78
CA GLY A 134 1.63 -8.51 -13.51
C GLY A 134 1.34 -8.16 -12.05
N GLY A 135 1.46 -9.10 -11.12
CA GLY A 135 1.21 -8.90 -9.69
C GLY A 135 2.34 -9.46 -8.81
N GLY A 136 2.51 -8.88 -7.62
CA GLY A 136 3.42 -9.40 -6.60
C GLY A 136 2.71 -10.34 -5.63
N ILE A 137 3.29 -10.45 -4.43
CA ILE A 137 2.84 -11.40 -3.41
C ILE A 137 1.44 -11.01 -2.93
N HIS A 138 1.20 -9.72 -2.62
CA HIS A 138 -0.08 -9.24 -2.12
C HIS A 138 -1.22 -9.45 -3.11
N CYS A 139 -1.00 -9.15 -4.39
CA CYS A 139 -2.00 -9.38 -5.45
C CYS A 139 -2.39 -10.85 -5.62
N SER A 140 -1.58 -11.78 -5.12
CA SER A 140 -1.82 -13.23 -5.25
C SER A 140 -2.54 -13.82 -4.03
N THR A 141 -2.89 -12.98 -3.05
CA THR A 141 -3.50 -13.37 -1.79
C THR A 141 -4.73 -12.53 -1.46
N MET A 142 -5.51 -13.00 -0.49
CA MET A 142 -6.61 -12.27 0.12
C MET A 142 -6.67 -12.68 1.60
N GLU A 143 -6.29 -11.77 2.48
CA GLU A 143 -6.26 -11.99 3.93
C GLU A 143 -7.68 -11.94 4.49
N LEU A 144 -8.20 -13.09 4.92
CA LEU A 144 -9.56 -13.19 5.44
C LEU A 144 -9.66 -12.82 6.92
N VAL A 145 -8.61 -13.09 7.70
CA VAL A 145 -8.57 -12.90 9.16
C VAL A 145 -7.15 -12.50 9.58
N ARG A 146 -7.06 -11.60 10.57
CA ARG A 146 -5.82 -11.16 11.23
C ARG A 146 -6.09 -11.06 12.73
N ASP A 147 -5.47 -11.92 13.54
CA ASP A 147 -5.75 -12.09 14.98
C ASP A 147 -4.67 -11.47 15.90
N TRP A 148 -3.91 -10.52 15.38
CA TRP A 148 -2.80 -9.86 16.07
C TRP A 148 -3.07 -8.37 16.24
#